data_AF-K1Q4B7-F1
#
_entry.id   AF-K1Q4B7-F1
#
_cell.length_a   1.000
_cell.length_b   1.000
_cell.length_c   1.000
_cell.angle_alpha   90.00
_cell.angle_beta   90.00
_cell.angle_gamma   90.00
#
_symmetry.space_group_name_H-M   'P 1'
#
loop_
_entity.id
_entity.type
_entity.pdbx_description
1 polymer ?
#
loop_
_entity_poly.entity_id
_entity_poly.type
_entity_poly.pdbx_seq_one_letter_code
_entity_poly.pdbx_strand_id
1 'polypeptide(L)'
;MEHLNVYVFGMDSLSRLAAERTIPITLRYIEENLKGYIMKGYTKVGANTFPNLVSLMTGKICFSKELPPYAEHLDPYPFLWKNFSNSGYATMFAEDLPDMGTFSYWKGFKEQPSMHYMRPFYLALDKFGLPNTRRALLALENSNINIGSTSALCVKNTPKHKFYMNYYKQFIEFYGRKRKFSLGWLNELTHEYDNLVQLADRDFMLFFKWMKDSGKLDNSVLIVMSDHGIMQRSVKNTLGGRTENRMPLFAIVVPPHIKAKYPHIPQNLRKNTKRLTTVYDAHETLVDILESDFLRSQTVLNENEKLPRGISFFREIPEKRSCDDAAIPGDYCVCNSYDQMDVGSTESKDVAQFLVSYINQVLSKQGDKCAKLHISAIKDFFFVKSNLQRHREREEFSLRNIFGFDPEVKKFLSVFETVPGHALFEATVSTNEKGSYDVIGRVNRVNRYGNQSWCIEDKFAKPLCYCS
;
A
#
# COMPACT_ATOMS: atom_id res chain seq x y z
N MET A 1 0.92 -33.24 0.34
CA MET A 1 0.48 -31.84 0.43
C MET A 1 0.84 -31.14 -0.87
N GLU A 2 -0.04 -30.28 -1.40
CA GLU A 2 0.24 -29.55 -2.65
C GLU A 2 1.03 -28.30 -2.35
N HIS A 3 2.34 -28.39 -2.54
CA HIS A 3 3.22 -27.26 -2.32
C HIS A 3 3.38 -26.46 -3.60
N LEU A 4 3.00 -25.18 -3.54
CA LEU A 4 3.10 -24.24 -4.66
C LEU A 4 4.34 -23.36 -4.51
N ASN A 5 4.92 -22.93 -5.64
CA ASN A 5 5.77 -21.75 -5.61
C ASN A 5 4.90 -20.50 -5.45
N VAL A 6 5.48 -19.44 -4.92
CA VAL A 6 4.85 -18.13 -4.82
C VAL A 6 5.77 -17.10 -5.45
N TYR A 7 5.25 -16.39 -6.44
CA TYR A 7 5.95 -15.31 -7.12
C TYR A 7 5.15 -14.02 -6.91
N VAL A 8 5.67 -13.11 -6.09
CA VAL A 8 5.14 -11.75 -5.96
C VAL A 8 5.97 -10.84 -6.86
N PHE A 9 5.30 -10.21 -7.83
CA PHE A 9 5.83 -9.18 -8.70
C PHE A 9 5.17 -7.85 -8.33
N GLY A 10 5.85 -7.08 -7.50
CA GLY A 10 5.39 -5.82 -6.98
C GLY A 10 5.87 -4.62 -7.78
N MET A 11 5.08 -3.56 -7.79
CA MET A 11 5.42 -2.24 -8.32
C MET A 11 5.01 -1.19 -7.30
N ASP A 12 5.90 -0.27 -6.96
CA ASP A 12 5.56 0.88 -6.13
C ASP A 12 4.52 1.78 -6.83
N SER A 13 3.66 2.47 -6.09
CA SER A 13 2.94 3.67 -6.56
C SER A 13 1.99 3.50 -7.77
N LEU A 14 1.47 2.29 -8.02
CA LEU A 14 0.61 2.01 -9.17
C LEU A 14 -0.84 1.66 -8.75
N SER A 15 -1.76 2.60 -8.97
CA SER A 15 -3.20 2.36 -8.79
C SER A 15 -3.73 1.36 -9.82
N ARG A 16 -4.85 0.68 -9.52
CA ARG A 16 -5.50 -0.19 -10.51
C ARG A 16 -5.85 0.57 -11.80
N LEU A 17 -6.45 1.76 -11.66
CA LEU A 17 -6.88 2.56 -12.82
C LEU A 17 -5.69 3.16 -13.57
N ALA A 18 -4.60 3.51 -12.88
CA ALA A 18 -3.36 3.90 -13.54
C ALA A 18 -2.78 2.73 -14.33
N ALA A 19 -2.74 1.52 -13.77
CA ALA A 19 -2.28 0.33 -14.48
C ALA A 19 -3.12 0.05 -15.75
N GLU A 20 -4.44 0.25 -15.71
CA GLU A 20 -5.32 0.14 -16.88
C GLU A 20 -4.93 1.12 -18.01
N ARG A 21 -4.38 2.29 -17.65
CA ARG A 21 -3.90 3.30 -18.61
C ARG A 21 -2.46 3.06 -19.06
N THR A 22 -1.58 2.63 -18.17
CA THR A 22 -0.14 2.63 -18.39
C THR A 22 0.45 1.27 -18.71
N ILE A 23 -0.14 0.16 -18.26
CA ILE A 23 0.29 -1.20 -18.61
C ILE A 23 -0.86 -2.08 -19.18
N PRO A 24 -1.62 -1.58 -20.18
CA PRO A 24 -2.81 -2.26 -20.69
C PRO A 24 -2.51 -3.62 -21.34
N ILE A 25 -1.33 -3.79 -21.97
CA ILE A 25 -0.97 -5.07 -22.62
C ILE A 25 -0.76 -6.14 -21.55
N THR A 26 -0.06 -5.79 -20.47
CA THR A 26 0.20 -6.66 -19.33
C THR A 26 -1.08 -7.05 -18.60
N LEU A 27 -1.94 -6.08 -18.28
CA LEU A 27 -3.20 -6.36 -17.58
C LEU A 27 -4.12 -7.27 -18.40
N ARG A 28 -4.25 -7.00 -19.70
CA ARG A 28 -5.03 -7.86 -20.60
C ARG A 28 -4.47 -9.28 -20.63
N TYR A 29 -3.14 -9.43 -20.70
CA TYR A 29 -2.51 -10.73 -20.67
C TYR A 29 -2.79 -11.49 -19.35
N ILE A 30 -2.72 -10.80 -18.22
CA ILE A 30 -3.05 -11.39 -16.90
C ILE A 30 -4.50 -11.86 -16.86
N GLU A 31 -5.46 -11.03 -17.29
CA GLU A 31 -6.88 -11.36 -17.22
C GLU A 31 -7.28 -12.42 -18.26
N GLU A 32 -6.92 -12.23 -19.53
CA GLU A 32 -7.40 -13.06 -20.64
C GLU A 32 -6.56 -14.33 -20.85
N ASN A 33 -5.24 -14.25 -20.75
CA ASN A 33 -4.35 -15.36 -21.05
C ASN A 33 -3.93 -16.17 -19.82
N LEU A 34 -3.76 -15.52 -18.66
CA LEU A 34 -3.45 -16.21 -17.40
C LEU A 34 -4.70 -16.57 -16.59
N LYS A 35 -5.87 -16.01 -16.94
CA LYS A 35 -7.12 -16.16 -16.18
C LYS A 35 -6.93 -15.71 -14.73
N GLY A 36 -6.24 -14.59 -14.55
CA GLY A 36 -6.01 -13.95 -13.26
C GLY A 36 -7.24 -13.20 -12.76
N TYR A 37 -7.28 -12.98 -11.46
CA TYR A 37 -8.36 -12.25 -10.77
C TYR A 37 -7.84 -10.91 -10.29
N ILE A 38 -8.36 -9.82 -10.86
CA ILE A 38 -8.02 -8.45 -10.46
C ILE A 38 -8.97 -8.00 -9.35
N MET A 39 -8.43 -7.67 -8.18
CA MET A 39 -9.20 -7.25 -7.01
C MET A 39 -9.52 -5.75 -7.10
N LYS A 40 -10.75 -5.42 -7.53
CA LYS A 40 -11.16 -4.04 -7.82
C LYS A 40 -11.36 -3.19 -6.57
N GLY A 41 -11.62 -3.83 -5.42
CA GLY A 41 -11.76 -3.19 -4.11
C GLY A 41 -10.53 -3.31 -3.22
N TYR A 42 -9.36 -3.66 -3.77
CA TYR A 42 -8.11 -3.74 -3.02
C TYR A 42 -7.70 -2.34 -2.54
N THR A 43 -7.51 -2.21 -1.23
CA THR A 43 -7.29 -0.93 -0.55
C THR A 43 -6.07 -1.03 0.35
N LYS A 44 -5.23 0.00 0.32
CA LYS A 44 -4.03 0.09 1.17
C LYS A 44 -4.39 0.29 2.64
N VAL A 45 -3.45 -0.04 3.53
CA VAL A 45 -3.58 0.16 4.99
C VAL A 45 -2.51 1.10 5.54
N GLY A 46 -1.54 1.47 4.71
CA GLY A 46 -0.42 2.34 5.07
C GLY A 46 -0.23 3.51 4.10
N ALA A 47 0.50 4.53 4.56
CA ALA A 47 0.74 5.75 3.79
C ALA A 47 1.56 5.50 2.51
N ASN A 48 2.61 4.69 2.63
CA ASN A 48 3.61 4.40 1.61
C ASN A 48 4.02 2.91 1.63
N THR A 49 5.08 2.54 0.91
CA THR A 49 5.53 1.14 0.72
C THR A 49 5.83 0.39 2.00
N PHE A 50 6.62 0.97 2.90
CA PHE A 50 7.05 0.29 4.12
C PHE A 50 5.90 -0.29 4.96
N PRO A 51 4.88 0.49 5.41
CA PRO A 51 3.78 -0.07 6.20
C PRO A 51 2.95 -1.10 5.45
N ASN A 52 2.72 -0.92 4.14
CA ASN A 52 1.94 -1.88 3.37
C ASN A 52 2.69 -3.22 3.20
N LEU A 53 3.98 -3.19 2.88
CA LEU A 53 4.79 -4.41 2.77
C LEU A 53 5.09 -5.08 4.11
N VAL A 54 5.32 -4.30 5.17
CA VAL A 54 5.42 -4.86 6.53
C VAL A 54 4.14 -5.60 6.89
N SER A 55 2.97 -5.01 6.67
CA SER A 55 1.69 -5.66 6.98
C SER A 55 1.41 -6.87 6.09
N LEU A 56 1.73 -6.82 4.79
CA LEU A 56 1.66 -7.98 3.89
C LEU A 56 2.54 -9.14 4.40
N MET A 57 3.76 -8.84 4.82
CA MET A 57 4.76 -9.87 5.12
C MET A 57 4.72 -10.35 6.57
N THR A 58 4.02 -9.67 7.47
CA THR A 58 3.94 -10.05 8.91
C THR A 58 2.52 -10.32 9.40
N GLY A 59 1.50 -9.86 8.67
CA GLY A 59 0.11 -9.90 9.11
C GLY A 59 -0.19 -8.93 10.25
N LYS A 60 0.78 -8.09 10.64
CA LYS A 60 0.69 -7.17 11.77
C LYS A 60 0.44 -5.73 11.34
N ILE A 61 -0.13 -4.93 12.23
CA ILE A 61 -0.27 -3.49 12.02
C ILE A 61 1.10 -2.82 12.17
N CYS A 62 1.60 -2.23 11.09
CA CYS A 62 2.86 -1.48 11.12
C CYS A 62 2.76 -0.27 12.07
N PHE A 63 3.85 0.03 12.79
CA PHE A 63 3.92 1.08 13.81
C PHE A 63 2.98 0.90 15.02
N SER A 64 2.52 -0.33 15.27
CA SER A 64 1.79 -0.69 16.48
C SER A 64 2.67 -1.49 17.44
N LYS A 65 2.13 -1.80 18.62
CA LYS A 65 2.78 -2.68 19.61
C LYS A 65 2.87 -4.15 19.15
N GLU A 66 2.26 -4.50 18.02
CA GLU A 66 2.35 -5.85 17.44
C GLU A 66 3.74 -6.17 16.87
N LEU A 67 4.58 -5.14 16.66
CA LEU A 67 5.93 -5.27 16.12
C LEU A 67 6.96 -4.54 17.00
N PRO A 68 8.21 -5.02 17.05
CA PRO A 68 9.30 -4.31 17.70
C PRO A 68 9.51 -2.90 17.10
N PRO A 69 10.13 -1.96 17.85
CA PRO A 69 10.44 -0.63 17.31
C PRO A 69 11.31 -0.70 16.04
N TYR A 70 10.88 0.00 14.99
CA TYR A 70 11.56 0.08 13.69
C TYR A 70 12.86 0.90 13.71
N ALA A 71 13.18 1.54 14.84
CA ALA A 71 14.41 2.31 15.02
C ALA A 71 15.66 1.43 15.08
N GLU A 72 15.48 0.13 15.33
CA GLU A 72 16.53 -0.87 15.23
C GLU A 72 16.51 -1.61 13.89
N HIS A 73 17.30 -2.66 13.77
CA HIS A 73 17.24 -3.54 12.61
C HIS A 73 15.91 -4.32 12.55
N LEU A 74 15.46 -4.63 11.34
CA LEU A 74 14.18 -5.30 11.08
C LEU A 74 14.25 -6.83 11.23
N ASP A 75 15.43 -7.37 11.55
CA ASP A 75 15.68 -8.80 11.77
C ASP A 75 14.75 -9.45 12.80
N PRO A 76 14.23 -8.79 13.84
CA PRO A 76 13.27 -9.40 14.76
C PRO A 76 11.85 -9.58 14.19
N TYR A 77 11.52 -8.94 13.05
CA TYR A 77 10.16 -8.98 12.50
C TYR A 77 9.83 -10.39 11.96
N PRO A 78 8.59 -10.87 12.14
CA PRO A 78 8.16 -12.21 11.69
C PRO A 78 7.79 -12.21 10.20
N PHE A 79 8.74 -11.84 9.34
CA PHE A 79 8.50 -11.79 7.91
C PHE A 79 8.30 -13.19 7.31
N LEU A 80 7.24 -13.37 6.51
CA LEU A 80 6.83 -14.65 5.91
C LEU A 80 7.93 -15.36 5.13
N TRP A 81 8.87 -14.63 4.52
CA TRP A 81 10.00 -15.28 3.83
C TRP A 81 10.84 -16.15 4.77
N LYS A 82 10.88 -15.86 6.08
CA LYS A 82 11.53 -16.73 7.07
C LYS A 82 10.76 -18.03 7.24
N ASN A 83 9.42 -17.96 7.32
CA ASN A 83 8.58 -19.15 7.40
C ASN A 83 8.69 -20.00 6.13
N PHE A 84 8.69 -19.39 4.93
CA PHE A 84 8.96 -20.09 3.68
C PHE A 84 10.35 -20.76 3.68
N SER A 85 11.39 -20.04 4.11
CA SER A 85 12.74 -20.57 4.22
C SER A 85 12.80 -21.77 5.18
N ASN A 86 12.17 -21.67 6.35
CA ASN A 86 12.10 -22.75 7.34
C ASN A 86 11.33 -23.96 6.82
N SER A 87 10.33 -23.74 5.97
CA SER A 87 9.62 -24.79 5.23
C SER A 87 10.39 -25.30 4.00
N GLY A 88 11.66 -24.93 3.83
CA GLY A 88 12.55 -25.46 2.79
C GLY A 88 12.47 -24.78 1.42
N TYR A 89 11.85 -23.62 1.32
CA TYR A 89 11.80 -22.84 0.09
C TYR A 89 13.14 -22.14 -0.17
N ALA A 90 13.53 -22.02 -1.44
CA ALA A 90 14.44 -20.97 -1.86
C ALA A 90 13.70 -19.63 -1.80
N THR A 91 14.32 -18.60 -1.23
CA THR A 91 13.68 -17.29 -1.02
C THR A 91 14.43 -16.17 -1.72
N MET A 92 13.69 -15.23 -2.32
CA MET A 92 14.26 -14.05 -2.95
C MET A 92 13.54 -12.79 -2.49
N PHE A 93 14.34 -11.75 -2.17
CA PHE A 93 13.89 -10.38 -2.03
C PHE A 93 14.70 -9.49 -2.97
N ALA A 94 14.02 -8.85 -3.93
CA ALA A 94 14.68 -8.06 -4.96
C ALA A 94 14.02 -6.70 -5.12
N GLU A 95 14.82 -5.63 -5.05
CA GLU A 95 14.42 -4.26 -5.35
C GLU A 95 15.43 -3.64 -6.33
N ASP A 96 14.97 -2.72 -7.17
CA ASP A 96 15.73 -2.12 -8.27
C ASP A 96 16.34 -0.74 -7.96
N LEU A 97 16.02 -0.16 -6.80
CA LEU A 97 16.44 1.19 -6.42
C LEU A 97 16.87 1.27 -4.95
N PRO A 98 18.16 1.03 -4.63
CA PRO A 98 18.63 0.88 -3.25
C PRO A 98 18.50 2.16 -2.41
N ASP A 99 18.61 3.34 -3.02
CA ASP A 99 18.50 4.65 -2.35
C ASP A 99 17.08 4.96 -1.86
N MET A 100 16.06 4.32 -2.45
CA MET A 100 14.66 4.41 -2.04
C MET A 100 14.09 3.02 -1.71
N GLY A 101 14.95 2.06 -1.36
CA GLY A 101 14.55 0.69 -1.06
C GLY A 101 13.65 0.64 0.17
N THR A 102 12.57 -0.14 0.09
CA THR A 102 11.47 -0.15 1.07
C THR A 102 11.96 -0.24 2.51
N PHE A 103 12.84 -1.20 2.77
CA PHE A 103 13.34 -1.49 4.11
C PHE A 103 14.67 -0.79 4.43
N SER A 104 15.32 -0.19 3.43
CA SER A 104 16.62 0.47 3.58
C SER A 104 16.52 1.92 4.04
N TYR A 105 15.31 2.47 4.11
CA TYR A 105 15.05 3.80 4.67
C TYR A 105 15.39 3.89 6.18
N TRP A 106 15.32 2.75 6.89
CA TRP A 106 15.69 2.62 8.30
C TRP A 106 17.09 2.00 8.44
N LYS A 107 17.44 1.47 9.61
CA LYS A 107 18.64 0.64 9.77
C LYS A 107 18.63 -0.64 8.91
N GLY A 108 17.49 -0.96 8.27
CA GLY A 108 17.32 -2.10 7.40
C GLY A 108 17.55 -3.42 8.13
N PHE A 109 18.14 -4.38 7.44
CA PHE A 109 18.48 -5.68 7.99
C PHE A 109 19.97 -5.72 8.33
N LYS A 110 20.29 -6.31 9.49
CA LYS A 110 21.66 -6.63 9.86
C LYS A 110 22.14 -7.85 9.07
N GLU A 111 21.32 -8.89 9.03
CA GLU A 111 21.56 -10.10 8.25
C GLU A 111 20.81 -10.06 6.92
N GLN A 112 21.30 -10.80 5.92
CA GLN A 112 20.61 -10.87 4.63
C GLN A 112 19.18 -11.43 4.81
N PRO A 113 18.12 -10.72 4.38
CA PRO A 113 16.74 -11.06 4.77
C PRO A 113 16.21 -12.35 4.11
N SER A 114 16.76 -12.72 2.96
CA SER A 114 16.36 -13.91 2.20
C SER A 114 17.58 -14.54 1.53
N MET A 115 17.45 -15.74 0.97
CA MET A 115 18.57 -16.45 0.34
C MET A 115 19.15 -15.69 -0.85
N HIS A 116 18.32 -14.97 -1.59
CA HIS A 116 18.70 -14.12 -2.71
C HIS A 116 18.29 -12.68 -2.44
N TYR A 117 19.27 -11.79 -2.24
CA TYR A 117 19.04 -10.38 -1.97
C TYR A 117 19.68 -9.53 -3.06
N MET A 118 18.88 -8.81 -3.86
CA MET A 118 19.38 -8.09 -5.04
C MET A 118 20.09 -6.77 -4.70
N ARG A 119 19.90 -6.21 -3.49
CA ARG A 119 20.44 -4.89 -3.12
C ARG A 119 21.96 -4.74 -3.33
N PRO A 120 22.83 -5.70 -2.96
CA PRO A 120 24.27 -5.60 -3.19
C PRO A 120 24.65 -5.42 -4.66
N PHE A 121 23.88 -5.99 -5.60
CA PHE A 121 24.11 -5.80 -7.04
C PHE A 121 23.93 -4.33 -7.44
N TYR A 122 22.82 -3.70 -7.05
CA TYR A 122 22.57 -2.30 -7.40
C TYR A 122 23.54 -1.35 -6.68
N LEU A 123 23.90 -1.60 -5.42
CA LEU A 123 24.94 -0.84 -4.74
C LEU A 123 26.31 -0.96 -5.42
N ALA A 124 26.64 -2.13 -5.97
CA ALA A 124 27.87 -2.31 -6.71
C ALA A 124 27.86 -1.50 -8.01
N LEU A 125 26.76 -1.52 -8.77
CA LEU A 125 26.60 -0.67 -9.96
C LEU A 125 26.85 0.82 -9.64
N ASP A 126 26.30 1.28 -8.52
CA ASP A 126 26.44 2.65 -8.02
C ASP A 126 27.84 2.99 -7.50
N LYS A 127 28.62 1.99 -7.05
CA LYS A 127 29.99 2.16 -6.56
C LYS A 127 31.00 2.18 -7.70
N PHE A 128 30.79 1.38 -8.74
CA PHE A 128 31.71 1.28 -9.88
C PHE A 128 31.63 2.46 -10.85
N GLY A 129 30.82 3.49 -10.54
CA GLY A 129 30.80 4.74 -11.30
C GLY A 129 30.41 4.54 -12.76
N LEU A 130 29.63 3.50 -13.07
CA LEU A 130 29.12 3.32 -14.42
C LEU A 130 28.31 4.59 -14.78
N PRO A 131 28.50 5.16 -15.98
CA PRO A 131 27.72 6.31 -16.43
C PRO A 131 26.23 6.01 -16.24
N ASN A 132 25.46 7.02 -15.81
CA ASN A 132 24.00 6.93 -15.73
C ASN A 132 23.48 5.93 -14.67
N THR A 133 24.00 5.93 -13.44
CA THR A 133 23.54 4.99 -12.38
C THR A 133 22.68 5.62 -11.29
N ARG A 134 23.05 6.80 -10.77
CA ARG A 134 22.38 7.40 -9.60
C ARG A 134 21.41 8.53 -9.92
N ARG A 135 21.87 9.53 -10.67
CA ARG A 135 21.10 10.74 -11.01
C ARG A 135 21.57 11.21 -12.37
N ALA A 136 20.75 11.02 -13.38
CA ALA A 136 20.96 11.73 -14.64
C ALA A 136 20.21 13.06 -14.55
N LEU A 137 20.84 14.15 -14.97
CA LEU A 137 20.17 15.43 -15.22
C LEU A 137 19.36 15.30 -16.51
N LEU A 138 18.40 14.39 -16.53
CA LEU A 138 17.60 14.06 -17.71
C LEU A 138 16.78 15.27 -18.19
N ALA A 139 16.57 16.27 -17.33
CA ALA A 139 16.06 17.59 -17.71
C ALA A 139 16.95 18.31 -18.75
N LEU A 140 18.26 18.03 -18.81
CA LEU A 140 19.17 18.54 -19.85
C LEU A 140 19.05 17.77 -21.17
N GLU A 141 18.59 16.51 -21.14
CA GLU A 141 18.38 15.70 -22.35
C GLU A 141 17.02 16.00 -23.00
N ASN A 142 15.99 16.28 -22.20
CA ASN A 142 14.69 16.68 -22.70
C ASN A 142 13.89 17.52 -21.68
N SER A 143 13.71 18.80 -21.97
CA SER A 143 12.93 19.72 -21.11
C SER A 143 11.44 19.38 -21.02
N ASN A 144 10.91 18.55 -21.93
CA ASN A 144 9.53 18.09 -21.92
C ASN A 144 9.32 16.83 -21.08
N ILE A 145 10.39 16.16 -20.66
CA ILE A 145 10.30 15.03 -19.75
C ILE A 145 10.81 15.49 -18.40
N ASN A 146 9.88 15.74 -17.47
CA ASN A 146 10.20 16.12 -16.11
C ASN A 146 10.70 14.88 -15.34
N ILE A 147 11.85 14.35 -15.75
CA ILE A 147 12.45 13.20 -15.09
C ILE A 147 13.11 13.74 -13.82
N GLY A 148 12.52 13.42 -12.67
CA GLY A 148 13.07 13.78 -11.38
C GLY A 148 14.50 13.26 -11.19
N SER A 149 15.16 13.72 -10.14
CA SER A 149 16.55 13.35 -9.82
C SER A 149 16.69 11.97 -9.17
N THR A 150 15.81 11.01 -9.47
CA THR A 150 15.70 9.74 -8.73
C THR A 150 16.47 8.58 -9.35
N SER A 151 16.56 8.51 -10.68
CA SER A 151 17.38 7.49 -11.33
C SER A 151 17.64 7.83 -12.79
N ALA A 152 18.67 7.22 -13.34
CA ALA A 152 19.06 7.33 -14.74
C ALA A 152 18.41 6.29 -15.68
N LEU A 153 17.52 5.42 -15.16
CA LEU A 153 16.66 4.44 -15.87
C LEU A 153 17.41 3.32 -16.64
N CYS A 154 18.65 3.54 -17.03
CA CYS A 154 19.45 2.63 -17.85
C CYS A 154 20.87 2.54 -17.31
N VAL A 155 21.44 1.33 -17.26
CA VAL A 155 22.89 1.13 -17.12
C VAL A 155 23.44 0.90 -18.52
N LYS A 156 24.24 1.86 -19.01
CA LYS A 156 24.68 1.91 -20.41
C LYS A 156 23.48 1.84 -21.36
N ASN A 157 23.37 0.79 -22.17
CA ASN A 157 22.31 0.58 -23.16
C ASN A 157 21.19 -0.36 -22.64
N THR A 158 21.19 -0.73 -21.35
CA THR A 158 20.23 -1.68 -20.79
C THR A 158 19.34 -1.00 -19.75
N PRO A 159 18.01 -0.96 -19.95
CA PRO A 159 17.07 -0.49 -18.94
C PRO A 159 17.19 -1.27 -17.62
N LYS A 160 17.16 -0.56 -16.49
CA LYS A 160 17.43 -1.13 -15.16
C LYS A 160 16.39 -2.18 -14.74
N HIS A 161 15.12 -2.02 -15.13
CA HIS A 161 14.08 -3.04 -14.92
C HIS A 161 14.40 -4.38 -15.57
N LYS A 162 15.18 -4.40 -16.68
CA LYS A 162 15.58 -5.67 -17.31
C LYS A 162 16.57 -6.45 -16.46
N PHE A 163 17.46 -5.81 -15.71
CA PHE A 163 18.33 -6.53 -14.76
C PHE A 163 17.51 -7.18 -13.66
N TYR A 164 16.55 -6.43 -13.08
CA TYR A 164 15.60 -6.94 -12.09
C TYR A 164 14.84 -8.16 -12.60
N MET A 165 14.23 -8.06 -13.80
CA MET A 165 13.49 -9.16 -14.39
C MET A 165 14.40 -10.35 -14.73
N ASN A 166 15.62 -10.12 -15.19
CA ASN A 166 16.57 -11.19 -15.48
C ASN A 166 17.04 -11.92 -14.22
N TYR A 167 17.25 -11.20 -13.12
CA TYR A 167 17.56 -11.79 -11.81
C TYR A 167 16.40 -12.68 -11.32
N TYR A 168 15.16 -12.21 -11.48
CA TYR A 168 13.96 -13.00 -11.19
C TYR A 168 13.90 -14.29 -12.03
N LYS A 169 14.17 -14.20 -13.35
CA LYS A 169 14.22 -15.38 -14.23
C LYS A 169 15.28 -16.39 -13.79
N GLN A 170 16.50 -15.92 -13.54
CA GLN A 170 17.60 -16.78 -13.09
C GLN A 170 17.28 -17.48 -11.78
N PHE A 171 16.67 -16.78 -10.81
CA PHE A 171 16.20 -17.39 -9.56
C PHE A 171 15.18 -18.51 -9.82
N ILE A 172 14.20 -18.28 -10.70
CA ILE A 172 13.20 -19.28 -11.07
C ILE A 172 13.84 -20.50 -11.74
N GLU A 173 14.81 -20.29 -12.63
CA GLU A 173 15.46 -21.37 -13.39
C GLU A 173 16.44 -22.18 -12.53
N PHE A 174 17.31 -21.50 -11.77
CA PHE A 174 18.38 -22.10 -10.99
C PHE A 174 17.88 -23.16 -10.00
N TYR A 175 16.75 -22.89 -9.34
CA TYR A 175 16.22 -23.78 -8.31
C TYR A 175 15.38 -24.93 -8.85
N GLY A 176 15.14 -25.03 -10.16
CA GLY A 176 14.46 -26.18 -10.79
C GLY A 176 13.19 -26.61 -10.05
N ARG A 177 13.19 -27.82 -9.46
CA ARG A 177 12.07 -28.39 -8.69
C ARG A 177 11.99 -27.95 -7.23
N LYS A 178 13.03 -27.31 -6.67
CA LYS A 178 12.98 -26.78 -5.30
C LYS A 178 11.89 -25.70 -5.23
N ARG A 179 11.12 -25.70 -4.14
CA ARG A 179 10.04 -24.71 -3.93
C ARG A 179 10.60 -23.31 -3.81
N LYS A 180 9.91 -22.32 -4.34
CA LYS A 180 10.38 -20.93 -4.43
C LYS A 180 9.35 -19.96 -3.87
N PHE A 181 9.84 -19.01 -3.08
CA PHE A 181 9.09 -17.83 -2.66
C PHE A 181 9.89 -16.61 -3.08
N SER A 182 9.28 -15.69 -3.82
CA SER A 182 9.94 -14.44 -4.17
C SER A 182 9.05 -13.24 -3.93
N LEU A 183 9.64 -12.22 -3.32
CA LEU A 183 9.13 -10.87 -3.24
C LEU A 183 10.04 -9.97 -4.10
N GLY A 184 9.61 -9.70 -5.32
CA GLY A 184 10.24 -8.68 -6.15
C GLY A 184 9.45 -7.39 -6.07
N TRP A 185 10.12 -6.24 -6.00
CA TRP A 185 9.50 -4.92 -5.89
C TRP A 185 10.21 -3.90 -6.80
N LEU A 186 9.50 -3.41 -7.81
CA LEU A 186 10.01 -2.43 -8.75
C LEU A 186 9.64 -1.02 -8.29
N ASN A 187 10.62 -0.14 -8.12
CA ASN A 187 10.44 1.23 -7.64
C ASN A 187 10.78 2.27 -8.72
N GLU A 188 11.78 2.00 -9.55
CA GLU A 188 12.39 3.04 -10.39
C GLU A 188 11.43 3.64 -11.42
N LEU A 189 10.63 2.80 -12.06
CA LEU A 189 9.70 3.25 -13.11
C LEU A 189 8.41 3.87 -12.57
N THR A 190 8.18 3.81 -11.26
CA THR A 190 6.86 4.12 -10.69
C THR A 190 6.86 5.07 -9.48
N HIS A 191 7.94 5.20 -8.71
CA HIS A 191 7.96 5.97 -7.46
C HIS A 191 7.67 7.48 -7.64
N GLU A 192 8.18 8.11 -8.71
CA GLU A 192 8.03 9.57 -8.97
C GLU A 192 7.37 9.89 -10.31
N TYR A 193 6.88 8.88 -11.03
CA TYR A 193 6.50 9.02 -12.43
C TYR A 193 5.08 8.53 -12.69
N ASP A 194 4.24 9.42 -13.23
CA ASP A 194 2.86 9.08 -13.60
C ASP A 194 2.81 7.96 -14.66
N ASN A 195 3.72 8.00 -15.63
CA ASN A 195 3.58 7.22 -16.87
C ASN A 195 4.80 6.38 -17.25
N LEU A 196 5.96 6.50 -16.59
CA LEU A 196 7.18 5.82 -17.07
C LEU A 196 7.09 4.29 -17.03
N VAL A 197 6.23 3.72 -16.18
CA VAL A 197 5.95 2.28 -16.17
C VAL A 197 5.44 1.75 -17.52
N GLN A 198 4.84 2.60 -18.35
CA GLN A 198 4.39 2.21 -19.70
C GLN A 198 5.55 1.76 -20.60
N LEU A 199 6.77 2.22 -20.35
CA LEU A 199 7.97 1.80 -21.07
C LEU A 199 8.27 0.31 -20.87
N ALA A 200 7.80 -0.26 -19.76
CA ALA A 200 8.00 -1.66 -19.42
C ALA A 200 6.77 -2.54 -19.68
N ASP A 201 5.63 -2.00 -20.17
CA ASP A 201 4.41 -2.79 -20.38
C ASP A 201 4.66 -4.04 -21.24
N ARG A 202 5.27 -3.86 -22.42
CA ARG A 202 5.58 -5.00 -23.29
C ARG A 202 6.58 -5.97 -22.64
N ASP A 203 7.57 -5.46 -21.92
CA ASP A 203 8.57 -6.29 -21.26
C ASP A 203 7.94 -7.14 -20.14
N PHE A 204 7.06 -6.56 -19.32
CA PHE A 204 6.31 -7.27 -18.28
C PHE A 204 5.42 -8.35 -18.87
N MET A 205 4.64 -8.03 -19.91
CA MET A 205 3.85 -9.04 -20.61
C MET A 205 4.73 -10.19 -21.12
N LEU A 206 5.86 -9.89 -21.77
CA LEU A 206 6.77 -10.92 -22.27
C LEU A 206 7.38 -11.78 -21.16
N PHE A 207 7.62 -11.21 -19.97
CA PHE A 207 8.05 -11.96 -18.80
C PHE A 207 6.97 -12.92 -18.31
N PHE A 208 5.73 -12.45 -18.14
CA PHE A 208 4.63 -13.31 -17.73
C PHE A 208 4.29 -14.37 -18.79
N LYS A 209 4.42 -14.04 -20.07
CA LYS A 209 4.29 -14.98 -21.17
C LYS A 209 5.37 -16.06 -21.12
N TRP A 210 6.62 -15.69 -20.88
CA TRP A 210 7.69 -16.67 -20.66
C TRP A 210 7.38 -17.58 -19.46
N MET A 211 6.91 -17.04 -18.33
CA MET A 211 6.55 -17.86 -17.16
C MET A 211 5.45 -18.88 -17.49
N LYS A 212 4.45 -18.48 -18.29
CA LYS A 212 3.39 -19.38 -18.75
C LYS A 212 3.92 -20.43 -19.73
N ASP A 213 4.53 -19.99 -20.82
CA ASP A 213 4.92 -20.86 -21.95
C ASP A 213 6.01 -21.87 -21.56
N SER A 214 6.83 -21.55 -20.56
CA SER A 214 7.86 -22.45 -20.02
C SER A 214 7.42 -23.26 -18.79
N GLY A 215 6.12 -23.31 -18.50
CA GLY A 215 5.54 -24.11 -17.42
C GLY A 215 5.88 -23.65 -16.00
N LYS A 216 6.47 -22.45 -15.83
CA LYS A 216 6.81 -21.92 -14.49
C LYS A 216 5.57 -21.57 -13.67
N LEU A 217 4.42 -21.40 -14.31
CA LEU A 217 3.14 -21.17 -13.63
C LEU A 217 2.33 -22.45 -13.36
N ASP A 218 2.77 -23.61 -13.82
CA ASP A 218 2.00 -24.86 -13.69
C ASP A 218 1.80 -25.29 -12.24
N ASN A 219 2.78 -24.96 -11.39
CA ASN A 219 2.76 -25.22 -9.95
C ASN A 219 3.09 -23.98 -9.11
N SER A 220 2.57 -22.82 -9.53
CA SER A 220 2.90 -21.55 -8.89
C SER A 220 1.72 -20.60 -8.81
N VAL A 221 1.58 -19.93 -7.67
CA VAL A 221 0.74 -18.74 -7.54
C VAL A 221 1.56 -17.53 -7.94
N LEU A 222 1.03 -16.73 -8.87
CA LEU A 222 1.61 -15.44 -9.25
C LEU A 222 0.72 -14.32 -8.69
N ILE A 223 1.32 -13.41 -7.95
CA ILE A 223 0.70 -12.17 -7.47
C ILE A 223 1.37 -11.01 -8.18
N VAL A 224 0.58 -10.17 -8.85
CA VAL A 224 1.04 -8.91 -9.45
C VAL A 224 0.35 -7.79 -8.69
N MET A 225 1.09 -6.96 -7.98
CA MET A 225 0.48 -6.01 -7.05
C MET A 225 1.25 -4.70 -6.90
N SER A 226 0.59 -3.75 -6.25
CA SER A 226 1.16 -2.51 -5.75
C SER A 226 0.71 -2.28 -4.31
N ASP A 227 1.35 -1.34 -3.64
CA ASP A 227 1.21 -0.96 -2.24
C ASP A 227 0.36 0.29 -2.04
N HIS A 228 0.42 1.23 -2.98
CA HIS A 228 -0.43 2.41 -3.07
C HIS A 228 -0.47 2.93 -4.51
N GLY A 229 -1.37 3.87 -4.81
CA GLY A 229 -1.31 4.61 -6.07
C GLY A 229 -0.35 5.81 -5.99
N ILE A 230 -0.39 6.66 -7.01
CA ILE A 230 0.60 7.71 -7.16
C ILE A 230 0.62 8.73 -6.02
N MET A 231 1.82 9.17 -5.63
CA MET A 231 2.03 10.17 -4.57
C MET A 231 2.30 11.58 -5.11
N GLN A 232 2.34 11.75 -6.44
CA GLN A 232 2.55 13.04 -7.10
C GLN A 232 1.40 14.01 -6.80
N ARG A 233 1.76 15.23 -6.38
CA ARG A 233 0.82 16.20 -5.80
C ARG A 233 -0.33 16.60 -6.73
N SER A 234 -0.02 16.88 -8.00
CA SER A 234 -1.01 17.39 -8.96
C SER A 234 -2.17 16.41 -9.14
N VAL A 235 -1.86 15.11 -9.14
CA VAL A 235 -2.86 14.05 -9.25
C VAL A 235 -3.46 13.75 -7.88
N LYS A 236 -2.63 13.44 -6.87
CA LYS A 236 -3.06 13.01 -5.53
C LYS A 236 -3.98 14.02 -4.83
N ASN A 237 -3.84 15.32 -5.09
CA ASN A 237 -4.65 16.34 -4.42
C ASN A 237 -6.07 16.46 -4.99
N THR A 238 -6.38 15.82 -6.11
CA THR A 238 -7.75 15.73 -6.64
C THR A 238 -8.54 14.61 -5.95
N LEU A 239 -9.87 14.71 -5.88
CA LEU A 239 -10.71 13.65 -5.30
C LEU A 239 -10.48 12.28 -5.97
N GLY A 240 -10.38 12.25 -7.30
CA GLY A 240 -10.06 11.05 -8.06
C GLY A 240 -8.68 10.48 -7.73
N GLY A 241 -7.66 11.33 -7.68
CA GLY A 241 -6.30 10.93 -7.34
C GLY A 241 -6.16 10.42 -5.91
N ARG A 242 -6.91 10.95 -4.93
CA ARG A 242 -6.96 10.40 -3.56
C ARG A 242 -7.52 8.98 -3.55
N THR A 243 -8.61 8.74 -4.28
CA THR A 243 -9.21 7.41 -4.40
C THR A 243 -8.26 6.44 -5.09
N GLU A 244 -7.65 6.82 -6.21
CA GLU A 244 -6.65 6.00 -6.89
C GLU A 244 -5.43 5.72 -6.01
N ASN A 245 -4.95 6.71 -5.24
CA ASN A 245 -3.84 6.55 -4.30
C ASN A 245 -4.14 5.50 -3.20
N ARG A 246 -5.41 5.33 -2.83
CA ARG A 246 -5.87 4.37 -1.81
C ARG A 246 -6.14 2.98 -2.41
N MET A 247 -6.30 2.86 -3.73
CA MET A 247 -6.71 1.63 -4.44
C MET A 247 -5.63 1.11 -5.41
N PRO A 248 -4.53 0.54 -4.90
CA PRO A 248 -3.47 -0.04 -5.71
C PRO A 248 -3.93 -1.23 -6.56
N LEU A 249 -3.13 -1.57 -7.58
CA LEU A 249 -3.30 -2.79 -8.35
C LEU A 249 -3.10 -4.03 -7.45
N PHE A 250 -3.98 -5.02 -7.58
CA PHE A 250 -3.73 -6.37 -7.08
C PHE A 250 -4.37 -7.39 -8.01
N ALA A 251 -3.57 -8.34 -8.49
CA ALA A 251 -4.00 -9.46 -9.30
C ALA A 251 -3.38 -10.76 -8.80
N ILE A 252 -4.16 -11.84 -8.81
CA ILE A 252 -3.71 -13.18 -8.43
C ILE A 252 -4.03 -14.19 -9.54
N VAL A 253 -3.03 -15.01 -9.88
CA VAL A 253 -3.14 -16.13 -10.82
C VAL A 253 -2.87 -17.42 -10.05
N VAL A 254 -3.85 -18.32 -10.08
CA VAL A 254 -3.81 -19.63 -9.44
C VAL A 254 -3.61 -20.71 -10.52
N PRO A 255 -2.79 -21.75 -10.29
CA PRO A 255 -2.54 -22.78 -11.30
C PRO A 255 -3.79 -23.61 -11.60
N PRO A 256 -3.96 -24.14 -12.83
CA PRO A 256 -5.17 -24.86 -13.25
C PRO A 256 -5.52 -26.07 -12.37
N HIS A 257 -4.54 -26.85 -11.93
CA HIS A 257 -4.78 -28.06 -11.12
C HIS A 257 -5.37 -27.72 -9.74
N ILE A 258 -4.95 -26.61 -9.11
CA ILE A 258 -5.55 -26.11 -7.86
C ILE A 258 -7.00 -25.69 -8.09
N LYS A 259 -7.28 -24.97 -9.18
CA LYS A 259 -8.65 -24.58 -9.54
C LYS A 259 -9.57 -25.78 -9.78
N ALA A 260 -9.04 -26.84 -10.41
CA ALA A 260 -9.80 -28.06 -10.68
C ALA A 260 -10.05 -28.87 -9.40
N LYS A 261 -9.06 -28.99 -8.52
CA LYS A 261 -9.14 -29.77 -7.29
C LYS A 261 -9.95 -29.08 -6.18
N TYR A 262 -9.91 -27.74 -6.13
CA TYR A 262 -10.58 -26.93 -5.11
C TYR A 262 -11.52 -25.91 -5.77
N PRO A 263 -12.72 -26.31 -6.24
CA PRO A 263 -13.62 -25.43 -6.99
C PRO A 263 -14.14 -24.21 -6.22
N HIS A 264 -14.11 -24.24 -4.88
CA HIS A 264 -14.46 -23.07 -4.06
C HIS A 264 -13.46 -21.92 -4.24
N ILE A 265 -12.18 -22.21 -4.51
CA ILE A 265 -11.15 -21.18 -4.73
C ILE A 265 -11.53 -20.25 -5.90
N PRO A 266 -11.73 -20.73 -7.14
CA PRO A 266 -12.12 -19.86 -8.25
C PRO A 266 -13.52 -19.25 -8.07
N GLN A 267 -14.43 -19.87 -7.31
CA GLN A 267 -15.72 -19.25 -6.97
C GLN A 267 -15.53 -18.03 -6.06
N ASN A 268 -14.78 -18.20 -4.97
CA ASN A 268 -14.50 -17.14 -3.99
C ASN A 268 -13.67 -16.02 -4.61
N LEU A 269 -12.62 -16.34 -5.39
CA LEU A 269 -11.83 -15.34 -6.11
C LEU A 269 -12.69 -14.47 -7.03
N ARG A 270 -13.63 -15.06 -7.79
CA ARG A 270 -14.56 -14.30 -8.64
C ARG A 270 -15.40 -13.32 -7.83
N LYS A 271 -15.98 -13.76 -6.71
CA LYS A 271 -16.75 -12.88 -5.82
C LYS A 271 -15.88 -11.77 -5.23
N ASN A 272 -14.71 -12.15 -4.72
CA ASN A 272 -13.75 -11.27 -4.05
C ASN A 272 -13.20 -10.17 -4.96
N THR A 273 -13.21 -10.34 -6.29
CA THR A 273 -12.85 -9.25 -7.23
C THR A 273 -13.65 -7.96 -7.00
N LYS A 274 -14.84 -8.05 -6.41
CA LYS A 274 -15.75 -6.92 -6.12
C LYS A 274 -15.92 -6.65 -4.62
N ARG A 275 -15.06 -7.19 -3.76
CA ARG A 275 -15.12 -7.02 -2.30
C ARG A 275 -14.03 -6.08 -1.79
N LEU A 276 -14.24 -5.53 -0.60
CA LEU A 276 -13.23 -4.74 0.11
C LEU A 276 -12.11 -5.66 0.60
N THR A 277 -10.93 -5.50 0.02
CA THR A 277 -9.77 -6.36 0.28
C THR A 277 -8.53 -5.56 0.64
N THR A 278 -7.58 -6.17 1.34
CA THR A 278 -6.36 -5.50 1.85
C THR A 278 -5.14 -6.41 1.82
N VAL A 279 -3.97 -5.84 2.16
CA VAL A 279 -2.73 -6.62 2.40
C VAL A 279 -2.89 -7.74 3.43
N TYR A 280 -3.81 -7.62 4.39
CA TYR A 280 -4.03 -8.66 5.40
C TYR A 280 -4.68 -9.91 4.78
N ASP A 281 -5.57 -9.72 3.81
CA ASP A 281 -6.18 -10.84 3.07
C ASP A 281 -5.15 -11.57 2.20
N ALA A 282 -4.25 -10.79 1.58
CA ALA A 282 -3.12 -11.34 0.85
C ALA A 282 -2.16 -12.10 1.78
N HIS A 283 -1.89 -11.59 2.98
CA HIS A 283 -1.11 -12.29 4.01
C HIS A 283 -1.71 -13.66 4.35
N GLU A 284 -3.00 -13.71 4.70
CA GLU A 284 -3.69 -14.96 5.02
C GLU A 284 -3.68 -15.94 3.83
N THR A 285 -3.76 -15.42 2.61
CA THR A 285 -3.63 -16.25 1.39
C THR A 285 -2.24 -16.86 1.29
N LEU A 286 -1.18 -16.11 1.60
CA LEU A 286 0.19 -16.62 1.61
C LEU A 286 0.41 -17.67 2.71
N VAL A 287 -0.23 -17.49 3.88
CA VAL A 287 -0.21 -18.48 4.97
C VAL A 287 -0.88 -19.79 4.53
N ASP A 288 -2.08 -19.73 3.95
CA ASP A 288 -2.76 -20.92 3.43
C ASP A 288 -1.89 -21.66 2.38
N ILE A 289 -1.19 -20.93 1.50
CA ILE A 289 -0.26 -21.54 0.52
C ILE A 289 0.95 -22.17 1.19
N LEU A 290 1.56 -21.49 2.17
CA LEU A 290 2.73 -21.97 2.90
C LEU A 290 2.42 -23.28 3.63
N GLU A 291 1.25 -23.35 4.26
CA GLU A 291 0.79 -24.53 5.01
C GLU A 291 0.19 -25.61 4.10
N SER A 292 -0.03 -25.31 2.81
CA SER A 292 -0.72 -26.17 1.86
C SER A 292 -2.13 -26.57 2.36
N ASP A 293 -2.80 -25.67 3.09
CA ASP A 293 -4.14 -25.87 3.63
C ASP A 293 -5.18 -25.08 2.82
N PHE A 294 -5.69 -25.73 1.77
CA PHE A 294 -6.72 -25.17 0.89
C PHE A 294 -8.14 -25.54 1.33
N LEU A 295 -8.29 -26.32 2.41
CA LEU A 295 -9.57 -26.80 2.95
C LEU A 295 -9.89 -26.21 4.32
N ARG A 296 -9.05 -25.29 4.81
CA ARG A 296 -9.30 -24.49 6.01
C ARG A 296 -10.75 -24.00 6.06
N SER A 297 -11.33 -24.01 7.26
CA SER A 297 -12.74 -23.71 7.49
C SER A 297 -13.21 -22.51 6.67
N GLN A 298 -14.33 -22.70 5.97
CA GLN A 298 -14.95 -21.63 5.19
C GLN A 298 -15.74 -20.65 6.08
N THR A 299 -15.95 -20.99 7.36
CA THR A 299 -16.46 -20.04 8.35
C THR A 299 -15.40 -18.98 8.61
N VAL A 300 -15.74 -17.74 8.33
CA VAL A 300 -14.80 -16.60 8.41
C VAL A 300 -14.71 -16.01 9.81
N LEU A 301 -15.71 -16.26 10.66
CA LEU A 301 -15.74 -15.72 12.03
C LEU A 301 -14.66 -16.38 12.89
N ASN A 302 -14.01 -15.57 13.73
CA ASN A 302 -13.12 -16.07 14.77
C ASN A 302 -13.93 -16.65 15.96
N GLU A 303 -13.22 -17.17 16.95
CA GLU A 303 -13.80 -17.75 18.17
C GLU A 303 -14.75 -16.81 18.95
N ASN A 304 -14.65 -15.50 18.73
CA ASN A 304 -15.49 -14.48 19.37
C ASN A 304 -16.62 -14.00 18.44
N GLU A 305 -16.96 -14.77 17.40
CA GLU A 305 -17.96 -14.43 16.38
C GLU A 305 -17.66 -13.11 15.63
N LYS A 306 -16.39 -12.68 15.60
CA LYS A 306 -15.96 -11.46 14.90
C LYS A 306 -15.20 -11.77 13.62
N LEU A 307 -15.30 -10.89 12.63
CA LEU A 307 -14.47 -10.99 11.45
C LEU A 307 -12.99 -10.74 11.81
N PRO A 308 -12.06 -11.62 11.37
CA PRO A 308 -10.64 -11.35 11.48
C PRO A 308 -10.25 -10.23 10.51
N ARG A 309 -9.18 -9.51 10.85
CA ARG A 309 -8.68 -8.40 10.04
C ARG A 309 -8.27 -8.83 8.63
N GLY A 310 -7.81 -10.07 8.47
CA GLY A 310 -7.40 -10.67 7.21
C GLY A 310 -8.21 -11.94 6.96
N ILE A 311 -8.66 -12.12 5.71
CA ILE A 311 -9.41 -13.27 5.23
C ILE A 311 -8.76 -13.70 3.92
N SER A 312 -8.22 -14.92 3.86
CA SER A 312 -7.61 -15.45 2.63
C SER A 312 -8.56 -15.32 1.44
N PHE A 313 -8.01 -14.98 0.28
CA PHE A 313 -8.75 -14.87 -0.97
C PHE A 313 -9.37 -16.19 -1.44
N PHE A 314 -8.97 -17.32 -0.85
CA PHE A 314 -9.56 -18.63 -1.07
C PHE A 314 -10.88 -18.83 -0.30
N ARG A 315 -11.24 -17.91 0.60
CA ARG A 315 -12.52 -17.84 1.31
C ARG A 315 -13.34 -16.67 0.79
N GLU A 316 -14.67 -16.72 0.92
CA GLU A 316 -15.54 -15.61 0.51
C GLU A 316 -15.38 -14.44 1.48
N ILE A 317 -15.02 -13.27 0.94
CA ILE A 317 -14.94 -12.04 1.72
C ILE A 317 -16.36 -11.45 1.83
N PRO A 318 -16.84 -11.14 3.05
CA PRO A 318 -18.21 -10.66 3.25
C PRO A 318 -18.52 -9.39 2.45
N GLU A 319 -19.73 -9.34 1.89
CA GLU A 319 -20.22 -8.19 1.12
C GLU A 319 -20.25 -6.89 1.91
N LYS A 320 -20.68 -6.99 3.18
CA LYS A 320 -20.85 -5.86 4.08
C LYS A 320 -19.65 -5.60 5.00
N ARG A 321 -18.46 -6.11 4.65
CA ARG A 321 -17.22 -5.87 5.42
C ARG A 321 -16.89 -4.38 5.45
N SER A 322 -16.72 -3.82 6.64
CA SER A 322 -16.35 -2.41 6.83
C SER A 322 -14.84 -2.17 6.77
N CYS A 323 -14.43 -0.91 6.65
CA CYS A 323 -13.01 -0.52 6.78
C CYS A 323 -12.44 -0.89 8.15
N ASP A 324 -13.25 -0.80 9.22
CA ASP A 324 -12.85 -1.19 10.58
C ASP A 324 -12.58 -2.71 10.65
N ASP A 325 -13.48 -3.54 10.09
CA ASP A 325 -13.30 -5.00 10.01
C ASP A 325 -12.06 -5.40 9.22
N ALA A 326 -11.71 -4.61 8.19
CA ALA A 326 -10.54 -4.80 7.35
C ALA A 326 -9.25 -4.16 7.90
N ALA A 327 -9.32 -3.56 9.10
CA ALA A 327 -8.22 -2.79 9.70
C ALA A 327 -7.62 -1.71 8.75
N ILE A 328 -8.47 -1.09 7.93
CA ILE A 328 -8.11 0.06 7.10
C ILE A 328 -8.25 1.32 7.95
N PRO A 329 -7.18 2.09 8.17
CA PRO A 329 -7.27 3.38 8.84
C PRO A 329 -8.31 4.28 8.18
N GLY A 330 -9.06 5.05 8.97
CA GLY A 330 -10.18 5.85 8.46
C GLY A 330 -9.79 6.87 7.40
N ASP A 331 -8.54 7.36 7.42
CA ASP A 331 -7.97 8.27 6.40
C ASP A 331 -7.67 7.57 5.05
N TYR A 332 -7.66 6.23 5.01
CA TYR A 332 -7.52 5.43 3.78
C TYR A 332 -8.80 4.72 3.37
N CYS A 333 -9.89 4.84 4.12
CA CYS A 333 -11.16 4.23 3.77
C CYS A 333 -11.72 4.85 2.47
N VAL A 334 -12.09 3.98 1.53
CA VAL A 334 -12.64 4.34 0.20
C VAL A 334 -14.15 4.12 0.09
N CYS A 335 -14.78 3.68 1.19
CA CYS A 335 -16.22 3.40 1.24
C CYS A 335 -17.08 4.66 1.45
N ASN A 336 -16.45 5.84 1.55
CA ASN A 336 -17.14 7.11 1.79
C ASN A 336 -17.45 7.84 0.49
N SER A 337 -18.57 8.55 0.45
CA SER A 337 -18.86 9.61 -0.53
C SER A 337 -18.72 10.99 0.11
N TYR A 338 -18.53 12.01 -0.72
CA TYR A 338 -18.21 13.37 -0.27
C TYR A 338 -19.13 14.37 -0.97
N ASP A 339 -19.82 15.19 -0.19
CA ASP A 339 -20.55 16.35 -0.71
C ASP A 339 -19.75 17.62 -0.43
N GLN A 340 -19.49 18.40 -1.48
CA GLN A 340 -18.81 19.68 -1.33
C GLN A 340 -19.67 20.63 -0.46
N MET A 341 -19.02 21.29 0.49
CA MET A 341 -19.62 22.34 1.33
C MET A 341 -18.90 23.67 1.13
N ASP A 342 -19.55 24.75 1.56
CA ASP A 342 -18.95 26.09 1.55
C ASP A 342 -17.81 26.19 2.57
N VAL A 343 -16.64 26.62 2.10
CA VAL A 343 -15.44 26.88 2.92
C VAL A 343 -15.59 28.13 3.81
N GLY A 344 -16.56 29.00 3.50
CA GLY A 344 -16.91 30.18 4.30
C GLY A 344 -17.80 29.89 5.52
N SER A 345 -18.40 28.70 5.57
CA SER A 345 -19.34 28.29 6.63
C SER A 345 -18.70 28.28 8.02
N THR A 346 -19.54 28.44 9.05
CA THR A 346 -19.14 28.39 10.46
C THR A 346 -18.49 27.05 10.77
N GLU A 347 -19.12 25.95 10.32
CA GLU A 347 -18.62 24.59 10.51
C GLU A 347 -17.24 24.38 9.89
N SER A 348 -16.99 24.94 8.71
CA SER A 348 -15.69 24.84 8.05
C SER A 348 -14.58 25.51 8.86
N LYS A 349 -14.86 26.72 9.36
CA LYS A 349 -13.94 27.49 10.20
C LYS A 349 -13.67 26.80 11.54
N ASP A 350 -14.71 26.29 12.18
CA ASP A 350 -14.62 25.58 13.46
C ASP A 350 -13.79 24.31 13.35
N VAL A 351 -14.05 23.48 12.33
CA VAL A 351 -13.28 22.26 12.06
C VAL A 351 -11.82 22.60 11.78
N ALA A 352 -11.54 23.61 10.95
CA ALA A 352 -10.17 23.95 10.60
C ALA A 352 -9.39 24.52 11.80
N GLN A 353 -10.04 25.33 12.64
CA GLN A 353 -9.45 25.82 13.89
C GLN A 353 -9.17 24.69 14.88
N PHE A 354 -10.08 23.73 15.01
CA PHE A 354 -9.86 22.52 15.79
C PHE A 354 -8.65 21.74 15.28
N LEU A 355 -8.54 21.52 13.96
CA LEU A 355 -7.45 20.76 13.35
C LEU A 355 -6.09 21.42 13.55
N VAL A 356 -5.99 22.75 13.41
CA VAL A 356 -4.76 23.49 13.70
C VAL A 356 -4.38 23.39 15.18
N SER A 357 -5.37 23.47 16.07
CA SER A 357 -5.16 23.30 17.52
C SER A 357 -4.66 21.90 17.85
N TYR A 358 -5.26 20.87 17.22
CA TYR A 358 -4.82 19.49 17.31
C TYR A 358 -3.38 19.30 16.83
N ILE A 359 -3.01 19.86 15.67
CA ILE A 359 -1.64 19.80 15.16
C ILE A 359 -0.66 20.42 16.15
N ASN A 360 -0.96 21.63 16.64
CA ASN A 360 -0.09 22.31 17.61
C ASN A 360 0.05 21.53 18.92
N GLN A 361 -0.99 20.82 19.36
CA GLN A 361 -0.93 19.92 20.52
C GLN A 361 -0.06 18.69 20.27
N VAL A 362 -0.04 18.15 19.04
CA VAL A 362 0.87 17.08 18.67
C VAL A 362 2.32 17.59 18.65
N LEU A 363 2.54 18.78 18.09
CA LEU A 363 3.86 19.38 17.98
C LEU A 363 4.44 19.82 19.33
N SER A 364 3.63 20.26 20.29
CA SER A 364 4.12 20.66 21.62
C SER A 364 4.80 19.52 22.39
N LYS A 365 4.49 18.25 22.06
CA LYS A 365 5.18 17.07 22.61
C LYS A 365 6.63 16.96 22.14
N GLN A 366 7.03 17.72 21.11
CA GLN A 366 8.40 17.79 20.59
C GLN A 366 9.20 18.96 21.18
N GLY A 367 8.64 19.69 22.16
CA GLY A 367 9.22 20.91 22.72
C GLY A 367 9.11 22.11 21.77
N ASP A 368 10.00 23.09 21.93
CA ASP A 368 9.96 24.37 21.21
C ASP A 368 10.63 24.33 19.82
N LYS A 369 10.83 23.13 19.27
CA LYS A 369 11.51 22.91 17.98
C LYS A 369 10.66 23.33 16.78
N CYS A 370 9.33 23.35 16.93
CA CYS A 370 8.40 23.67 15.86
C CYS A 370 7.72 25.00 16.15
N ALA A 371 7.62 25.85 15.13
CA ALA A 371 6.81 27.05 15.18
C ALA A 371 5.33 26.70 15.40
N LYS A 372 4.64 27.54 16.16
CA LYS A 372 3.19 27.45 16.32
C LYS A 372 2.51 27.75 14.98
N LEU A 373 1.70 26.83 14.51
CA LEU A 373 1.01 26.95 13.23
C LEU A 373 -0.30 27.71 13.37
N HIS A 374 -0.63 28.48 12.35
CA HIS A 374 -1.88 29.23 12.20
C HIS A 374 -2.54 28.89 10.88
N ILE A 375 -3.87 28.93 10.83
CA ILE A 375 -4.59 28.74 9.59
C ILE A 375 -4.30 29.90 8.63
N SER A 376 -4.00 29.56 7.38
CA SER A 376 -3.83 30.54 6.29
C SER A 376 -5.05 30.56 5.38
N ALA A 377 -5.56 29.39 4.99
CA ALA A 377 -6.72 29.27 4.11
C ALA A 377 -7.37 27.89 4.22
N ILE A 378 -8.68 27.80 4.03
CA ILE A 378 -9.38 26.55 3.79
C ILE A 378 -9.54 26.40 2.28
N LYS A 379 -9.02 25.31 1.70
CA LYS A 379 -9.05 25.06 0.27
C LYS A 379 -10.31 24.28 -0.13
N ASP A 380 -10.61 23.22 0.61
CA ASP A 380 -11.80 22.40 0.38
C ASP A 380 -12.43 21.97 1.70
N PHE A 381 -13.76 21.79 1.70
CA PHE A 381 -14.50 21.26 2.83
C PHE A 381 -15.64 20.38 2.33
N PHE A 382 -15.78 19.20 2.92
CA PHE A 382 -16.78 18.21 2.50
C PHE A 382 -17.53 17.62 3.69
N PHE A 383 -18.81 17.35 3.48
CA PHE A 383 -19.58 16.42 4.31
C PHE A 383 -19.27 14.99 3.86
N VAL A 384 -18.96 14.10 4.80
CA VAL A 384 -18.57 12.72 4.52
C VAL A 384 -19.74 11.78 4.82
N LYS A 385 -20.27 11.15 3.77
CA LYS A 385 -21.32 10.14 3.85
C LYS A 385 -20.69 8.75 3.85
N SER A 386 -21.03 7.92 4.85
CA SER A 386 -20.62 6.51 4.84
C SER A 386 -21.58 5.73 3.95
N ASN A 387 -21.08 5.14 2.85
CA ASN A 387 -21.92 4.31 1.98
C ASN A 387 -22.18 2.91 2.57
N LEU A 388 -21.45 2.54 3.63
CA LEU A 388 -21.71 1.35 4.44
C LEU A 388 -22.39 1.79 5.73
N GLN A 389 -23.69 1.55 5.85
CA GLN A 389 -24.36 1.57 7.15
C GLN A 389 -23.76 0.46 8.01
N ARG A 390 -23.27 0.82 9.20
CA ARG A 390 -22.93 -0.17 10.23
C ARG A 390 -24.16 -1.05 10.47
N HIS A 391 -23.98 -2.36 10.49
CA HIS A 391 -24.88 -3.24 11.22
C HIS A 391 -24.87 -2.79 12.69
N ARG A 392 -25.87 -2.02 13.13
CA ARG A 392 -26.41 -2.16 14.48
C ARG A 392 -27.36 -3.36 14.47
N GLU A 393 -26.86 -4.55 14.12
CA GLU A 393 -27.62 -5.76 14.35
C GLU A 393 -27.19 -6.33 15.69
N ARG A 394 -28.17 -6.36 16.62
CA ARG A 394 -28.08 -6.73 18.04
C ARG A 394 -27.62 -5.63 18.99
N GLU A 395 -28.33 -4.49 19.00
CA GLU A 395 -28.60 -3.87 20.29
C GLU A 395 -29.86 -4.55 20.85
N GLU A 396 -29.70 -5.25 21.98
CA GLU A 396 -30.84 -5.66 22.80
C GLU A 396 -31.76 -4.45 23.04
N PHE A 397 -33.07 -4.71 23.07
CA PHE A 397 -34.08 -3.70 23.31
C PHE A 397 -33.78 -2.95 24.62
N SER A 398 -33.18 -1.75 24.54
CA SER A 398 -32.86 -0.93 25.70
C SER A 398 -33.73 0.34 25.70
N LEU A 399 -34.18 0.75 26.88
CA LEU A 399 -34.99 1.96 27.08
C LEU A 399 -34.28 3.25 26.62
N ARG A 400 -32.95 3.21 26.37
CA ARG A 400 -32.20 4.33 25.76
C ARG A 400 -32.61 4.60 24.31
N ASN A 401 -33.05 3.59 23.56
CA ASN A 401 -33.41 3.75 22.14
C ASN A 401 -34.81 4.37 21.94
N ILE A 402 -35.62 4.51 23.00
CA ILE A 402 -36.94 5.15 22.97
C ILE A 402 -36.86 6.65 23.32
N PHE A 403 -35.89 7.05 24.16
CA PHE A 403 -35.78 8.41 24.69
C PHE A 403 -34.46 9.12 24.37
N GLY A 404 -33.51 8.44 23.73
CA GLY A 404 -32.21 8.99 23.34
C GLY A 404 -32.13 9.25 21.84
N PHE A 405 -32.11 10.52 21.44
CA PHE A 405 -31.51 10.90 20.17
C PHE A 405 -30.02 10.66 20.31
N ASP A 406 -29.50 9.56 19.75
CA ASP A 406 -28.07 9.47 19.52
C ASP A 406 -27.68 10.67 18.63
N PRO A 407 -26.78 11.56 19.06
CA PRO A 407 -26.40 12.69 18.25
C PRO A 407 -25.85 12.14 16.93
N GLU A 408 -26.45 12.58 15.81
CA GLU A 408 -26.03 12.15 14.49
C GLU A 408 -24.54 12.48 14.33
N VAL A 409 -23.70 11.44 14.32
CA VAL A 409 -22.25 11.60 14.20
C VAL A 409 -21.95 12.10 12.79
N LYS A 410 -21.79 13.42 12.65
CA LYS A 410 -21.43 14.07 11.40
C LYS A 410 -19.94 13.90 11.17
N LYS A 411 -19.57 13.64 9.91
CA LYS A 411 -18.17 13.52 9.51
C LYS A 411 -17.84 14.57 8.47
N PHE A 412 -16.67 15.18 8.61
CA PHE A 412 -16.20 16.23 7.70
C PHE A 412 -14.79 15.94 7.24
N LEU A 413 -14.48 16.27 5.99
CA LEU A 413 -13.13 16.28 5.44
C LEU A 413 -12.74 17.73 5.18
N SER A 414 -11.61 18.17 5.73
CA SER A 414 -11.08 19.51 5.50
C SER A 414 -9.71 19.44 4.82
N VAL A 415 -9.52 20.24 3.78
CA VAL A 415 -8.22 20.51 3.16
C VAL A 415 -7.88 21.97 3.43
N PHE A 416 -6.80 22.21 4.16
CA PHE A 416 -6.46 23.55 4.66
C PHE A 416 -4.95 23.80 4.64
N GLU A 417 -4.59 25.06 4.48
CA GLU A 417 -3.22 25.56 4.45
C GLU A 417 -2.89 26.27 5.76
N THR A 418 -1.67 26.07 6.25
CA THR A 418 -1.16 26.70 7.48
C THR A 418 0.12 27.50 7.23
N VAL A 419 0.37 28.46 8.10
CA VAL A 419 1.61 29.25 8.16
C VAL A 419 2.24 29.15 9.56
N PRO A 420 3.58 29.23 9.68
CA PRO A 420 4.56 29.35 8.60
C PRO A 420 4.73 28.06 7.76
N GLY A 421 5.36 28.18 6.59
CA GLY A 421 5.73 27.05 5.74
C GLY A 421 4.74 26.61 4.66
N HIS A 422 3.54 27.23 4.62
CA HIS A 422 2.49 26.94 3.64
C HIS A 422 2.19 25.43 3.55
N ALA A 423 2.09 24.77 4.70
CA ALA A 423 1.81 23.34 4.75
C ALA A 423 0.33 23.11 4.40
N LEU A 424 0.08 22.30 3.38
CA LEU A 424 -1.26 21.91 2.96
C LEU A 424 -1.59 20.56 3.62
N PHE A 425 -2.63 20.55 4.45
CA PHE A 425 -3.08 19.40 5.22
C PHE A 425 -4.45 18.90 4.74
N GLU A 426 -4.66 17.61 4.91
CA GLU A 426 -5.94 16.92 4.74
C GLU A 426 -6.25 16.13 6.01
N ALA A 427 -7.44 16.29 6.57
CA ALA A 427 -7.87 15.51 7.72
C ALA A 427 -9.39 15.31 7.73
N THR A 428 -9.80 14.14 8.21
CA THR A 428 -11.20 13.81 8.46
C THR A 428 -11.49 13.93 9.95
N VAL A 429 -12.64 14.50 10.31
CA VAL A 429 -13.11 14.57 11.70
C VAL A 429 -14.52 14.01 11.84
N SER A 430 -14.87 13.55 13.04
CA SER A 430 -16.25 13.27 13.45
C SER A 430 -16.67 14.18 14.59
N THR A 431 -17.95 14.55 14.64
CA THR A 431 -18.53 15.18 15.82
C THR A 431 -18.62 14.18 16.96
N ASN A 432 -18.39 14.65 18.19
CA ASN A 432 -18.56 13.84 19.40
C ASN A 432 -19.75 14.30 20.24
N GLU A 433 -20.11 13.48 21.23
CA GLU A 433 -21.25 13.71 22.13
C GLU A 433 -21.17 15.04 22.90
N LYS A 434 -19.96 15.62 23.02
CA LYS A 434 -19.71 16.89 23.71
C LYS A 434 -19.85 18.11 22.79
N GLY A 435 -20.25 17.92 21.53
CA GLY A 435 -20.32 18.99 20.54
C GLY A 435 -18.95 19.45 20.01
N SER A 436 -17.89 18.67 20.26
CA SER A 436 -16.53 18.91 19.74
C SER A 436 -16.22 17.93 18.61
N TYR A 437 -14.96 17.85 18.19
CA TYR A 437 -14.48 17.02 17.09
C TYR A 437 -13.44 16.00 17.55
N ASP A 438 -13.41 14.85 16.88
CA ASP A 438 -12.36 13.85 16.98
C ASP A 438 -11.74 13.60 15.60
N VAL A 439 -10.41 13.53 15.53
CA VAL A 439 -9.70 13.22 14.27
C VAL A 439 -9.88 11.75 13.92
N ILE A 440 -10.38 11.46 12.73
CA ILE A 440 -10.46 10.12 12.17
C ILE A 440 -9.14 9.83 11.44
N GLY A 441 -8.38 8.86 11.96
CA GLY A 441 -7.09 8.48 11.39
C GLY A 441 -6.01 9.51 11.75
N ARG A 442 -5.42 10.16 10.73
CA ARG A 442 -4.32 11.11 10.89
C ARG A 442 -4.54 12.38 10.09
N VAL A 443 -3.89 13.46 10.54
CA VAL A 443 -3.70 14.66 9.74
C VAL A 443 -2.57 14.40 8.75
N ASN A 444 -2.87 14.45 7.46
CA ASN A 444 -1.93 14.13 6.39
C ASN A 444 -1.43 15.42 5.74
N ARG A 445 -0.11 15.63 5.70
CA ARG A 445 0.47 16.69 4.86
C ARG A 445 0.49 16.23 3.41
N VAL A 446 -0.16 16.98 2.53
CA VAL A 446 -0.32 16.62 1.11
C VAL A 446 0.68 17.33 0.19
N ASN A 447 1.45 18.30 0.69
CA ASN A 447 2.57 18.91 -0.03
C ASN A 447 3.94 18.55 0.58
N ARG A 448 5.00 18.48 -0.24
CA ARG A 448 6.38 18.24 0.21
C ARG A 448 6.78 19.33 1.21
N TYR A 449 7.34 18.89 2.32
CA TYR A 449 7.90 19.76 3.35
C TYR A 449 9.39 20.08 3.15
N GLY A 450 10.10 19.28 2.36
CA GLY A 450 11.51 19.53 2.05
C GLY A 450 12.33 19.62 3.34
N ASN A 451 13.09 20.71 3.49
CA ASN A 451 13.90 20.94 4.68
C ASN A 451 13.16 21.71 5.79
N GLN A 452 11.84 21.94 5.69
CA GLN A 452 11.09 22.74 6.68
C GLN A 452 11.01 22.09 8.07
N SER A 453 11.19 20.78 8.19
CA SER A 453 11.10 20.03 9.45
C SER A 453 12.40 19.32 9.83
N TRP A 454 13.55 19.94 9.51
CA TRP A 454 14.89 19.40 9.76
C TRP A 454 15.18 19.10 11.24
N CYS A 455 14.60 19.89 12.15
CA CYS A 455 14.75 19.81 13.61
C CYS A 455 14.01 18.63 14.25
N ILE A 456 13.13 17.95 13.51
CA ILE A 456 12.35 16.81 14.01
C ILE A 456 12.81 15.52 13.33
N GLU A 457 13.10 14.52 14.16
CA GLU A 457 13.35 13.14 13.72
C GLU A 457 12.11 12.24 13.85
N ASP A 458 11.17 12.59 14.75
CA ASP A 458 9.93 11.83 14.93
C ASP A 458 9.12 11.74 13.62
N LYS A 459 8.89 10.51 13.16
CA LYS A 459 8.27 10.24 11.87
C LYS A 459 6.89 10.87 11.71
N PHE A 460 6.10 10.92 12.78
CA PHE A 460 4.69 11.33 12.70
C PHE A 460 4.54 12.85 12.89
N ALA A 461 5.41 13.48 13.68
CA ALA A 461 5.46 14.92 13.86
C ALA A 461 6.22 15.62 12.71
N LYS A 462 7.21 14.97 12.08
CA LYS A 462 8.03 15.57 11.02
C LYS A 462 7.24 16.14 9.83
N PRO A 463 6.18 15.47 9.31
CA PRO A 463 5.36 16.07 8.26
C PRO A 463 4.59 17.29 8.74
N LEU A 464 4.22 17.36 10.02
CA LEU A 464 3.42 18.44 10.59
C LEU A 464 4.24 19.68 10.93
N CYS A 465 5.51 19.50 11.29
CA CYS A 465 6.36 20.56 11.81
C CYS A 465 6.83 21.56 10.73
N TYR A 466 6.92 22.83 11.15
CA TYR A 466 7.81 23.83 10.56
C TYR A 466 8.79 24.25 11.65
N CYS A 467 10.09 24.11 11.43
CA CYS A 467 11.09 24.42 12.46
C CYS A 467 11.13 25.92 12.74
N SER A 468 11.19 26.25 14.03
CA SER A 468 11.31 27.62 14.56
C SER A 468 12.67 28.25 14.27
#